data_AF-K2EZK7-F1
#
_entry.id   AF-K2EZK7-F1
#
_cell.length_a   1.000
_cell.length_b   1.000
_cell.length_c   1.000
_cell.angle_alpha   90.00
_cell.angle_beta   90.00
_cell.angle_gamma   90.00
#
_symmetry.space_group_name_H-M   'P 1'
#
loop_
_entity.id
_entity.type
_entity.pdbx_description
1 polymer ?
#
loop_
_entity_poly.entity_id
_entity_poly.type
_entity_poly.pdbx_seq_one_letter_code
_entity_poly.pdbx_strand_id
1 'polypeptide(L)'
;MKRNRISVGELNHHLGDSIFVEGLVYEIKDHGGILVIDLYDESGYVKAIIGPDSVYSHKTVGEIKKGFHIGVHGKVKTAPHSTFDVENENGNIEVDVEKMIIFGKKDKKMI
;
A
#
# COMPACT_ATOMS: atom_id res chain seq x y z
N MET A 1 -15.63 14.77 6.16
CA MET A 1 -14.43 15.28 5.48
C MET A 1 -14.05 14.28 4.40
N LYS A 2 -14.27 14.58 3.11
CA LYS A 2 -13.84 13.69 2.01
C LYS A 2 -12.32 13.58 2.08
N ARG A 3 -11.79 12.39 2.34
CA ARG A 3 -10.35 12.15 2.20
C ARG A 3 -10.05 12.27 0.70
N ASN A 4 -9.08 13.10 0.33
CA ASN A 4 -8.68 13.23 -1.07
C ASN A 4 -7.88 11.98 -1.43
N ARG A 5 -8.57 10.92 -1.85
CA ARG A 5 -7.98 9.65 -2.25
C ARG A 5 -7.32 9.82 -3.62
N ILE A 6 -6.08 9.38 -3.74
CA ILE A 6 -5.37 9.21 -5.01
C ILE A 6 -5.55 7.75 -5.46
N SER A 7 -5.85 7.54 -6.73
CA SER A 7 -5.90 6.22 -7.35
C SER A 7 -4.49 5.65 -7.50
N VAL A 8 -4.35 4.33 -7.43
CA VAL A 8 -3.04 3.68 -7.51
C VAL A 8 -2.30 4.04 -8.81
N GLY A 9 -2.98 4.09 -9.95
CA GLY A 9 -2.35 4.41 -11.24
C GLY A 9 -1.85 5.84 -11.39
N GLU A 10 -2.21 6.75 -10.48
CA GLU A 10 -1.75 8.15 -10.52
C GLU A 10 -0.53 8.39 -9.62
N LEU A 11 -0.06 7.38 -8.87
CA LEU A 11 0.97 7.57 -7.84
C LEU A 11 2.33 8.00 -8.42
N ASN A 12 2.64 7.66 -9.67
CA ASN A 12 3.85 8.15 -10.35
C ASN A 12 3.92 9.68 -10.43
N HIS A 13 2.78 10.39 -10.44
CA HIS A 13 2.72 11.85 -10.46
C HIS A 13 2.95 12.49 -9.07
N HIS A 14 3.08 11.67 -8.03
CA HIS A 14 3.14 12.11 -6.63
C HIS A 14 4.44 11.72 -5.93
N LEU A 15 5.51 11.44 -6.70
CA LEU A 15 6.80 11.09 -6.14
C LEU A 15 7.31 12.17 -5.17
N GLY A 16 7.56 11.78 -3.92
CA GLY A 16 8.02 12.67 -2.85
C GLY A 16 6.90 13.24 -1.97
N ASP A 17 5.64 13.13 -2.39
CA ASP A 17 4.47 13.60 -1.64
C ASP A 17 3.96 12.55 -0.65
N SER A 18 3.37 13.03 0.45
CA SER A 18 2.54 12.19 1.33
C SER A 18 1.10 12.22 0.85
N ILE A 19 0.60 11.06 0.42
CA ILE A 19 -0.72 10.89 -0.18
C ILE A 19 -1.58 9.92 0.62
N PHE A 20 -2.87 9.89 0.31
CA PHE A 20 -3.79 8.89 0.84
C PHE A 20 -4.29 8.00 -0.31
N VAL A 21 -4.06 6.69 -0.20
CA VAL A 21 -4.50 5.66 -1.14
C VAL A 21 -5.32 4.61 -0.41
N GLU A 22 -6.33 4.05 -1.08
CA GLU A 22 -7.12 2.93 -0.56
C GLU A 22 -7.20 1.83 -1.61
N GLY A 23 -7.16 0.57 -1.16
CA GLY A 23 -7.20 -0.58 -2.04
C GLY A 23 -7.39 -1.91 -1.30
N LEU A 24 -7.49 -2.97 -2.07
CA LEU A 24 -7.54 -4.35 -1.60
C LEU A 24 -6.12 -4.89 -1.39
N VAL A 25 -5.92 -5.58 -0.27
CA VAL A 25 -4.69 -6.30 0.02
C VAL A 25 -4.61 -7.53 -0.88
N TYR A 26 -3.70 -7.50 -1.86
CA TYR A 26 -3.50 -8.60 -2.79
C TYR A 26 -2.55 -9.66 -2.21
N GLU A 27 -1.46 -9.21 -1.60
CA GLU A 27 -0.45 -10.05 -0.96
C GLU A 27 0.23 -9.29 0.18
N ILE A 28 0.70 -10.04 1.19
CA ILE A 28 1.49 -9.51 2.31
C ILE A 28 2.74 -10.39 2.43
N LYS A 29 3.91 -9.76 2.43
CA LYS A 29 5.21 -10.41 2.60
C LYS A 29 5.91 -9.82 3.82
N ASP A 30 6.66 -10.66 4.53
CA ASP A 30 7.54 -10.24 5.64
C ASP A 30 8.98 -10.57 5.27
N HIS A 31 9.81 -9.54 5.19
CA HIS A 31 11.23 -9.63 4.90
C HIS A 31 12.07 -9.34 6.15
N GLY A 32 11.79 -10.06 7.24
CA GLY A 32 12.58 -9.98 8.47
C GLY A 32 12.31 -8.69 9.26
N GLY A 33 11.04 -8.29 9.36
CA GLY A 33 10.64 -7.07 10.08
C GLY A 33 10.20 -5.93 9.17
N ILE A 34 10.35 -6.08 7.85
CA ILE A 34 9.80 -5.15 6.86
C ILE A 34 8.58 -5.83 6.24
N LEU A 35 7.41 -5.23 6.45
CA LEU A 35 6.18 -5.74 5.86
C LEU A 35 5.91 -5.03 4.54
N VAL A 36 5.71 -5.83 3.50
CA VAL A 36 5.44 -5.38 2.14
C VAL A 36 4.04 -5.82 1.77
N ILE A 37 3.16 -4.86 1.53
CA ILE A 37 1.77 -5.11 1.17
C ILE A 37 1.58 -4.71 -0.29
N ASP A 38 1.26 -5.68 -1.14
CA ASP A 38 0.81 -5.40 -2.50
C ASP A 38 -0.64 -4.92 -2.42
N LEU A 39 -0.87 -3.62 -2.64
CA LEU A 39 -2.17 -2.95 -2.59
C LEU A 39 -2.72 -2.77 -4.01
N TYR A 40 -3.97 -3.15 -4.21
CA TYR A 40 -4.63 -3.14 -5.53
C TYR A 40 -5.87 -2.25 -5.52
N ASP A 41 -6.07 -1.49 -6.59
CA ASP A 41 -7.37 -0.97 -6.98
C ASP A 41 -7.60 -1.19 -8.48
N GLU A 42 -8.74 -0.77 -9.02
CA GLU A 42 -9.06 -0.93 -10.44
C GLU A 42 -8.06 -0.27 -11.40
N SER A 43 -7.25 0.68 -10.94
CA SER A 43 -6.24 1.36 -11.75
C SER A 43 -4.89 0.65 -11.77
N GLY A 44 -4.52 -0.10 -10.72
CA GLY A 44 -3.26 -0.83 -10.72
C GLY A 44 -2.86 -1.42 -9.37
N TYR A 45 -1.57 -1.77 -9.23
CA TYR A 45 -1.00 -2.18 -7.93
C TYR A 45 0.11 -1.20 -7.49
N VAL A 46 0.35 -1.16 -6.19
CA VAL A 46 1.52 -0.49 -5.58
C VAL A 46 1.95 -1.22 -4.32
N LYS A 47 3.23 -1.15 -3.99
CA LYS A 47 3.75 -1.70 -2.73
C LYS A 47 3.62 -0.67 -1.62
N ALA A 48 2.94 -1.03 -0.53
CA ALA A 48 2.96 -0.27 0.71
C ALA A 48 3.94 -0.92 1.69
N ILE A 49 4.94 -0.16 2.11
CA ILE A 49 6.05 -0.62 2.94
C ILE A 49 5.87 -0.15 4.38
N ILE A 50 5.96 -1.08 5.31
CA ILE A 50 5.98 -0.79 6.75
C ILE A 50 7.34 -1.26 7.26
N GLY A 51 8.22 -0.29 7.52
CA GLY A 51 9.54 -0.55 8.08
C GLY A 51 9.51 -0.91 9.56
N PRO A 52 10.64 -1.41 10.10
CA PRO A 52 10.77 -1.83 11.50
C PRO A 52 10.60 -0.69 12.51
N ASP A 53 10.89 0.55 12.08
CA ASP A 53 10.76 1.76 12.90
C ASP A 53 9.35 2.36 12.87
N SER A 54 8.40 1.71 12.20
CA SER A 54 7.02 2.19 12.13
C SER A 54 6.33 2.13 13.48
N VAL A 55 5.48 3.13 13.75
CA VAL A 55 4.57 3.10 14.91
C VAL A 55 3.53 1.98 14.83
N TYR A 56 3.33 1.40 13.63
CA TYR A 56 2.51 0.22 13.45
C TYR A 56 3.25 -1.02 13.93
N SER A 57 2.84 -1.54 15.08
CA SER A 57 3.38 -2.80 15.57
C SER A 57 3.11 -3.94 14.58
N HIS A 58 4.04 -4.89 14.47
CA HIS A 58 3.83 -6.14 13.73
C HIS A 58 2.50 -6.83 14.07
N LYS A 59 2.04 -6.68 15.31
CA LYS A 59 0.75 -7.22 15.77
C LYS A 59 -0.44 -6.57 15.06
N THR A 60 -0.44 -5.25 14.90
CA THR A 60 -1.51 -4.50 14.19
C THR A 60 -1.53 -4.87 12.70
N VAL A 61 -0.35 -5.02 12.09
CA VAL A 61 -0.26 -5.43 10.68
C VAL A 61 -0.59 -6.92 10.50
N GLY A 62 -0.29 -7.76 11.49
CA GLY A 62 -0.66 -9.18 11.51
C GLY A 62 -2.16 -9.46 11.54
N GLU A 63 -2.99 -8.47 11.86
CA GLU A 63 -4.45 -8.57 11.75
C GLU A 63 -4.96 -8.41 10.31
N ILE A 64 -4.15 -7.81 9.42
CA ILE A 64 -4.49 -7.62 8.01
C ILE A 64 -4.37 -8.94 7.28
N LYS A 65 -5.33 -9.21 6.40
CA LYS A 65 -5.36 -10.43 5.60
C LYS A 65 -5.57 -10.08 4.13
N LYS A 66 -5.11 -10.98 3.25
CA LYS A 66 -5.44 -10.95 1.83
C LYS A 66 -6.96 -10.77 1.64
N GLY A 67 -7.33 -9.84 0.76
CA GLY A 67 -8.72 -9.46 0.48
C GLY A 67 -9.31 -8.42 1.43
N PHE A 68 -8.56 -7.90 2.41
CA PHE A 68 -9.01 -6.77 3.21
C PHE A 68 -8.92 -5.48 2.40
N HIS A 69 -9.88 -4.59 2.60
CA HIS A 69 -9.80 -3.22 2.11
C HIS A 69 -9.10 -2.38 3.19
N ILE A 70 -8.04 -1.70 2.79
CA ILE A 70 -7.26 -0.83 3.68
C ILE A 70 -7.05 0.53 3.03
N GLY A 71 -6.84 1.54 3.87
CA GLY A 71 -6.39 2.87 3.49
C GLY A 71 -5.03 3.15 4.09
N VAL A 72 -4.14 3.74 3.31
CA VAL A 72 -2.77 4.08 3.67
C VAL A 72 -2.56 5.55 3.41
N HIS A 73 -2.06 6.26 4.43
CA HIS A 73 -1.41 7.55 4.26
C HIS A 73 0.10 7.32 4.32
N GLY A 74 0.82 7.79 3.32
CA GLY A 74 2.25 7.53 3.27
C GLY A 74 2.95 8.30 2.17
N LYS A 75 4.27 8.29 2.23
CA LYS A 75 5.14 9.00 1.29
C LYS A 75 5.42 8.14 0.08
N VAL A 76 5.15 8.65 -1.13
CA VAL A 76 5.56 7.98 -2.37
C VAL A 76 7.06 8.13 -2.56
N LYS A 77 7.76 7.02 -2.75
CA LYS A 77 9.22 6.96 -2.91
C LYS A 77 9.59 6.08 -4.11
N THR A 78 10.78 6.28 -4.63
CA THR A 78 11.37 5.35 -5.58
C THR A 78 11.67 4.05 -4.87
N ALA A 79 11.21 2.93 -5.43
CA ALA A 79 11.55 1.62 -4.92
C ALA A 79 13.06 1.35 -5.09
N PRO A 80 13.68 0.51 -4.27
CA PRO A 80 15.00 -0.01 -4.55
C PRO A 80 15.05 -0.70 -5.92
N HIS A 81 16.14 -0.54 -6.68
CA HIS A 81 16.28 -1.23 -7.99
C HIS A 81 16.14 -2.76 -7.87
N SER A 82 16.52 -3.34 -6.74
CA SER A 82 16.38 -4.78 -6.46
C SER A 82 14.92 -5.25 -6.32
N THR A 83 13.98 -4.32 -6.11
CA THR A 83 12.55 -4.61 -5.93
C THR A 83 11.69 -4.03 -7.05
N PHE A 84 12.31 -3.57 -8.14
CA PHE A 84 11.60 -3.09 -9.31
C PHE A 84 10.75 -4.20 -9.94
N ASP A 85 9.48 -3.88 -10.17
CA ASP A 85 8.51 -4.77 -10.80
C ASP A 85 8.16 -4.25 -12.21
N VAL A 86 8.92 -4.68 -13.21
CA VAL A 86 8.79 -4.17 -14.59
C VAL A 86 7.46 -4.51 -15.27
N GLU A 87 6.70 -5.45 -14.71
CA GLU A 87 5.36 -5.79 -15.21
C GLU A 87 4.28 -4.83 -14.69
N ASN A 88 4.61 -3.99 -13.70
CA ASN A 88 3.68 -3.08 -13.05
C ASN A 88 4.00 -1.60 -13.37
N GLU A 89 2.98 -0.80 -13.67
CA GLU A 89 3.11 0.64 -13.93
C GLU A 89 3.77 1.43 -12.79
N ASN A 90 3.55 0.99 -11.55
CA ASN A 90 4.13 1.58 -10.34
C ASN A 90 5.28 0.73 -9.80
N GLY A 91 5.80 -0.22 -10.56
CA GLY A 91 6.82 -1.15 -10.06
C GLY A 91 8.15 -0.50 -9.70
N ASN A 92 8.37 0.74 -10.14
CA ASN A 92 9.52 1.57 -9.78
C ASN A 92 9.28 2.46 -8.55
N ILE A 93 8.08 2.45 -7.96
CA ILE A 93 7.72 3.25 -6.79
C ILE A 93 7.07 2.40 -5.69
N GLU A 94 7.07 2.95 -4.48
CA GLU A 94 6.44 2.35 -3.31
C GLU A 94 5.91 3.45 -2.39
N VAL A 95 4.99 3.08 -1.49
CA VAL A 95 4.42 3.98 -0.47
C VAL A 95 4.96 3.59 0.90
N ASP A 96 5.78 4.45 1.49
CA ASP A 96 6.25 4.29 2.86
C ASP A 96 5.14 4.71 3.84
N VAL A 97 4.60 3.75 4.59
CA VAL A 97 3.36 3.90 5.37
C VAL A 97 3.61 4.71 6.64
N GLU A 98 2.94 5.87 6.72
CA GLU A 98 2.92 6.72 7.92
C GLU A 98 1.67 6.49 8.76
N LYS A 99 0.52 6.28 8.11
CA LYS A 99 -0.76 5.96 8.75
C LYS A 99 -1.52 4.89 7.97
N MET A 100 -2.31 4.09 8.66
CA MET A 100 -3.12 3.04 8.10
C MET A 100 -4.50 2.97 8.77
N ILE A 101 -5.49 2.63 7.96
CA ILE A 101 -6.87 2.39 8.34
C ILE A 101 -7.27 1.02 7.78
N ILE A 102 -7.76 0.13 8.64
CA ILE A 102 -8.29 -1.17 8.21
C ILE A 102 -9.81 -1.05 8.12
N PHE A 103 -10.36 -1.15 6.91
CA PHE A 103 -11.82 -1.18 6.72
C PHE A 103 -12.40 -2.59 6.93
N GLY A 104 -11.55 -3.62 6.84
CA GLY A 104 -11.91 -5.03 7.03
C GLY A 104 -12.14 -5.76 5.72
N LYS A 105 -12.80 -6.92 5.79
CA LYS A 105 -13.09 -7.73 4.60
C LYS A 105 -14.13 -7.01 3.74
N LYS A 106 -13.77 -6.65 2.51
CA LYS A 106 -14.75 -6.23 1.50
C LYS A 106 -15.35 -7.50 0.91
N ASP A 107 -16.65 -7.72 1.06
CA ASP A 107 -17.30 -8.81 0.35
C ASP A 107 -17.21 -8.53 -1.16
N LYS A 108 -16.73 -9.53 -1.89
CA LYS A 108 -16.32 -9.50 -3.31
C LYS A 108 -17.44 -9.12 -4.30
N LYS A 109 -18.62 -8.70 -3.84
CA LYS A 109 -19.78 -8.29 -4.65
C LYS A 109 -19.87 -6.76 -4.72
N MET A 110 -18.98 -6.14 -5.48
CA MET A 110 -19.22 -4.82 -6.07
C MET A 110 -18.46 -4.72 -7.38
N ILE A 111 -18.94 -5.48 -8.36
CA ILE A 111 -18.87 -5.19 -9.79
C ILE A 111 -20.25 -5.49 -10.34
#